data_AF-A0ABD8B273-F1
#
_entry.id   AF-A0ABD8B273-F1
#
_cell.length_a   1.000
_cell.length_b   1.000
_cell.length_c   1.000
_cell.angle_alpha   90.00
_cell.angle_beta   90.00
_cell.angle_gamma   90.00
#
_symmetry.space_group_name_H-M   'P 1'
#
loop_
_entity.id
_entity.type
_entity.pdbx_description
1 polymer ?
#
loop_
_entity_poly.entity_id
_entity_poly.type
_entity_poly.pdbx_seq_one_letter_code
_entity_poly.pdbx_strand_id
1 'polypeptide(L)'
;MLTRTFYINQINSIISDWYSEVEADNYNKKTDINKDSEYLALQILNLVYGFKLVNLNNEVSNFYGLDLGDKTVSKYCFQVTSRTDTDKLKETITAYLNDKTKYYQIYSSGIKMFIINRNPSPQISKRTLEEIHGKLPEFSVKEDIITYKKLLQDINAITDISILKELHKLLKSNYIVKIDLDNHSVNFADEIKQKDIWASLELIVTRTLNRIKAFEDFYEGVWGFNIQHHEFHSKLEKILDLDSEIENNIDLFLKGLNSITLTGLFQEFIVIERKLIQETIQNVKDGPLGVYQKTGMDFQNNVRVGLEKLVDKLLSNLLSIQSIFTYKYEVEIINKFRLTDITISYSNLKDRNNRLDELLLTIINSPIHTIEIFTDMEDNLDIIDAYHIARSNDQFPLIHLSMPAEQACNYLKFNKESVQPHDNFVAATFHTNPSHILFLVPVSERYKYQLRELQKRSNIALYFFEEE
;
A
#
# COMPACT_ATOMS: atom_id res chain seq x y z
N MET A 1 3.74 15.95 -10.07
CA MET A 1 4.79 15.17 -10.80
C MET A 1 5.62 14.42 -9.78
N LEU A 2 5.87 13.12 -9.99
CA LEU A 2 6.77 12.33 -9.14
C LEU A 2 8.23 12.79 -9.31
N THR A 3 8.99 12.81 -8.21
CA THR A 3 10.37 13.32 -8.19
C THR A 3 11.39 12.25 -8.59
N ARG A 4 12.59 12.68 -9.02
CA ARG A 4 13.72 11.76 -9.28
C ARG A 4 14.03 10.87 -8.07
N THR A 5 14.02 11.46 -6.87
CA THR A 5 14.23 10.75 -5.60
C THR A 5 13.20 9.65 -5.36
N PHE A 6 11.94 9.89 -5.73
CA PHE A 6 10.90 8.86 -5.64
C PHE A 6 11.25 7.63 -6.49
N TYR A 7 11.58 7.82 -7.78
CA TYR A 7 11.91 6.69 -8.67
C TYR A 7 13.17 5.94 -8.22
N ILE A 8 14.21 6.66 -7.81
CA ILE A 8 15.43 6.05 -7.29
C ILE A 8 15.15 5.17 -6.07
N ASN A 9 14.36 5.66 -5.11
CA ASN A 9 14.04 4.89 -3.91
C ASN A 9 13.26 3.61 -4.25
N GLN A 10 12.28 3.70 -5.16
CA GLN A 10 11.51 2.55 -5.62
C GLN A 10 12.37 1.53 -6.38
N ILE A 11 13.21 1.99 -7.31
CA ILE A 11 14.13 1.14 -8.07
C ILE A 11 15.12 0.44 -7.14
N ASN A 12 15.73 1.18 -6.20
CA ASN A 12 16.67 0.61 -5.23
C ASN A 12 15.99 -0.48 -4.38
N SER A 13 14.73 -0.28 -3.97
CA SER A 13 13.97 -1.30 -3.25
C SER A 13 13.77 -2.57 -4.09
N ILE A 14 13.24 -2.44 -5.31
CA ILE A 14 12.95 -3.60 -6.17
C ILE A 14 14.23 -4.36 -6.55
N ILE A 15 15.32 -3.65 -6.86
CA ILE A 15 16.61 -4.28 -7.14
C ILE A 15 17.17 -4.98 -5.90
N SER A 16 17.03 -4.37 -4.72
CA SER A 16 17.40 -5.03 -3.46
C SER A 16 16.67 -6.36 -3.32
N ASP A 17 15.35 -6.37 -3.54
CA ASP A 17 14.53 -7.56 -3.38
C ASP A 17 14.90 -8.66 -4.39
N TRP A 18 15.10 -8.31 -5.67
CA TRP A 18 15.57 -9.22 -6.70
C TRP A 18 16.90 -9.90 -6.31
N TYR A 19 17.88 -9.13 -5.83
CA TYR A 19 19.16 -9.69 -5.40
C TYR A 19 19.01 -10.63 -4.20
N SER A 20 18.11 -10.33 -3.27
CA SER A 20 17.83 -11.23 -2.12
C SER A 20 17.19 -12.55 -2.59
N GLU A 21 16.29 -12.49 -3.56
CA GLU A 21 15.64 -13.68 -4.15
C GLU A 21 16.67 -14.61 -4.81
N VAL A 22 17.55 -14.03 -5.64
CA VAL A 22 18.63 -14.80 -6.29
C VAL A 22 19.54 -15.46 -5.26
N GLU A 23 19.87 -14.79 -4.16
CA GLU A 23 20.65 -15.39 -3.07
C GLU A 23 19.92 -16.54 -2.38
N ALA A 24 18.64 -16.35 -2.04
CA ALA A 24 17.83 -17.37 -1.39
C ALA A 24 17.66 -18.63 -2.25
N ASP A 25 17.43 -18.47 -3.56
CA ASP A 25 17.27 -19.61 -4.46
C ASP A 25 18.59 -20.33 -4.76
N ASN A 26 19.70 -19.59 -4.86
CA ASN A 26 21.03 -20.20 -4.96
C ASN A 26 21.37 -21.02 -3.69
N TYR A 27 20.99 -20.54 -2.50
CA TYR A 27 21.10 -21.32 -1.26
C TYR A 27 20.28 -22.61 -1.32
N ASN A 28 19.07 -22.53 -1.88
CA ASN A 28 18.18 -23.68 -2.07
C ASN A 28 18.54 -24.57 -3.28
N LYS A 29 19.66 -24.32 -3.96
CA LYS A 29 20.14 -25.03 -5.16
C LYS A 29 19.15 -25.03 -6.33
N LYS A 30 18.27 -24.03 -6.41
CA LYS A 30 17.40 -23.84 -7.57
C LYS A 30 18.12 -23.01 -8.62
N THR A 31 18.35 -23.59 -9.79
CA THR A 31 19.11 -22.95 -10.87
C THR A 31 18.25 -22.14 -11.83
N ASP A 32 16.93 -22.31 -11.80
CA ASP A 32 16.00 -21.68 -12.76
C ASP A 32 15.98 -20.15 -12.61
N ILE A 33 16.11 -19.65 -11.38
CA ILE A 33 16.18 -18.21 -11.08
C ILE A 33 17.34 -17.51 -11.80
N ASN A 34 18.44 -18.22 -12.07
CA ASN A 34 19.62 -17.62 -12.69
C ASN A 34 19.35 -17.34 -14.18
N LYS A 35 18.61 -18.23 -14.88
CA LYS A 35 18.19 -18.00 -16.27
C LYS A 35 17.20 -16.84 -16.38
N ASP A 36 16.22 -16.77 -15.49
CA ASP A 36 15.26 -15.66 -15.47
C ASP A 36 15.96 -14.34 -15.14
N SER A 37 16.95 -14.39 -14.25
CA SER A 37 17.77 -13.24 -13.87
C SER A 37 18.69 -12.77 -15.00
N GLU A 38 19.12 -13.64 -15.93
CA GLU A 38 19.85 -13.24 -17.14
C GLU A 38 19.00 -12.34 -18.04
N TYR A 39 17.73 -12.69 -18.24
CA TYR A 39 16.82 -11.89 -19.07
C TYR A 39 16.54 -10.52 -18.45
N LEU A 40 16.28 -10.48 -17.14
CA LEU A 40 16.11 -9.21 -16.42
C LEU A 40 17.41 -8.38 -16.43
N ALA A 41 18.57 -9.02 -16.24
CA ALA A 41 19.87 -8.36 -16.33
C ALA A 41 20.10 -7.72 -17.71
N LEU A 42 19.78 -8.41 -18.80
CA LEU A 42 19.85 -7.86 -20.16
C LEU A 42 19.07 -6.55 -20.26
N GLN A 43 17.82 -6.54 -19.80
CA GLN A 43 16.96 -5.38 -19.92
C GLN A 43 17.44 -4.21 -19.04
N ILE A 44 17.89 -4.50 -17.81
CA ILE A 44 18.48 -3.49 -16.91
C ILE A 44 19.74 -2.88 -17.52
N LEU A 45 20.67 -3.72 -18.01
CA LEU A 45 21.94 -3.27 -18.58
C LEU A 45 21.73 -2.39 -19.83
N ASN A 46 20.78 -2.76 -20.68
CA ASN A 46 20.42 -1.96 -21.85
C ASN A 46 19.87 -0.57 -21.47
N LEU A 47 19.03 -0.49 -20.43
CA LEU A 47 18.47 0.79 -19.99
C LEU A 47 19.49 1.65 -19.23
N VAL A 48 20.27 1.07 -18.31
CA VAL A 48 21.19 1.82 -17.44
C VAL A 48 22.40 2.32 -18.22
N TYR A 49 22.92 1.53 -19.15
CA TYR A 49 24.16 1.84 -19.87
C TYR A 49 23.97 2.16 -21.35
N GLY A 50 22.73 2.09 -21.88
CA GLY A 50 22.44 2.39 -23.28
C GLY A 50 22.97 1.34 -24.27
N PHE A 51 23.14 0.09 -23.81
CA PHE A 51 23.61 -1.01 -24.65
C PHE A 51 22.49 -1.62 -25.51
N LYS A 52 22.87 -2.46 -26.48
CA LYS A 52 21.95 -3.31 -27.26
C LYS A 52 22.30 -4.79 -27.12
N LEU A 53 22.36 -5.24 -25.87
CA LEU A 53 22.63 -6.63 -25.52
C LEU A 53 21.51 -7.55 -25.99
N VAL A 54 21.92 -8.69 -26.53
CA VAL A 54 21.06 -9.84 -26.84
C VAL A 54 21.54 -11.06 -26.04
N ASN A 55 20.65 -12.02 -25.81
CA ASN A 55 21.01 -13.29 -25.18
C ASN A 55 21.75 -14.16 -26.21
N LEU A 56 22.99 -14.55 -25.90
CA LEU A 56 23.85 -15.31 -26.81
C LEU A 56 23.43 -16.77 -26.96
N ASN A 57 22.74 -17.32 -25.94
CA ASN A 57 22.19 -18.67 -26.00
C ASN A 57 21.05 -18.81 -27.03
N ASN A 58 20.42 -17.70 -27.43
CA ASN A 58 19.40 -17.70 -28.49
C ASN A 58 20.01 -17.77 -29.90
N GLU A 59 21.28 -17.39 -30.06
CA GLU A 59 21.97 -17.47 -31.36
C GLU A 59 22.68 -18.80 -31.55
N VAL A 60 23.35 -19.30 -30.50
CA VAL A 60 23.98 -20.63 -30.48
C VAL A 60 23.78 -21.20 -29.08
N SER A 61 23.16 -22.38 -29.00
CA SER A 61 22.96 -23.08 -27.72
C SER A 61 24.29 -23.31 -27.01
N ASN A 62 24.35 -22.94 -25.73
CA ASN A 62 25.54 -23.01 -24.88
C ASN A 62 26.71 -22.20 -25.43
N PHE A 63 26.48 -20.90 -25.67
CA PHE A 63 27.55 -19.97 -26.05
C PHE A 63 28.60 -19.97 -24.93
N TYR A 64 29.74 -20.59 -25.20
CA TYR A 64 30.61 -21.15 -24.15
C TYR A 64 31.06 -20.09 -23.13
N GLY A 65 30.47 -20.10 -21.94
CA GLY A 65 30.87 -19.26 -20.81
C GLY A 65 30.67 -17.74 -21.00
N LEU A 66 29.68 -17.33 -21.81
CA LEU A 66 29.21 -15.94 -21.94
C LEU A 66 27.70 -15.93 -22.17
N ASP A 67 26.97 -14.98 -21.57
CA ASP A 67 25.50 -15.01 -21.57
C ASP A 67 24.89 -13.94 -22.48
N LEU A 68 25.44 -12.71 -22.45
CA LEU A 68 24.90 -11.56 -23.20
C LEU A 68 25.97 -10.92 -24.08
N GLY A 69 25.57 -10.30 -25.18
CA GLY A 69 26.50 -9.54 -26.02
C GLY A 69 25.82 -8.54 -26.93
N ASP A 70 26.55 -7.48 -27.28
CA ASP A 70 26.09 -6.44 -28.19
C ASP A 70 27.13 -6.29 -29.30
N LYS A 71 26.86 -6.83 -30.48
CA LYS A 71 27.78 -6.80 -31.62
C LYS A 71 27.78 -5.43 -32.33
N THR A 72 26.89 -4.52 -31.94
CA THR A 72 26.52 -3.36 -32.74
C THR A 72 26.98 -2.04 -32.13
N VAL A 73 26.49 -1.70 -30.93
CA VAL A 73 26.66 -0.38 -30.32
C VAL A 73 27.88 -0.38 -29.40
N SER A 74 27.86 -1.22 -28.37
CA SER A 74 28.89 -1.21 -27.34
C SER A 74 30.06 -2.16 -27.63
N LYS A 75 29.83 -3.22 -28.41
CA LYS A 75 30.82 -4.29 -28.68
C LYS A 75 31.38 -4.94 -27.40
N TYR A 76 30.61 -4.92 -26.31
CA TYR A 76 30.89 -5.69 -25.10
C TYR A 76 30.13 -7.01 -25.11
N CYS A 77 30.70 -8.00 -24.43
CA CYS A 77 29.98 -9.18 -23.97
C CYS A 77 29.97 -9.24 -22.44
N PHE A 78 29.03 -10.00 -21.89
CA PHE A 78 28.80 -10.12 -20.46
C PHE A 78 28.68 -11.58 -20.06
N GLN A 79 29.31 -11.91 -18.93
CA GLN A 79 28.91 -13.05 -18.11
C GLN A 79 28.05 -12.53 -16.96
N VAL A 80 26.83 -13.03 -16.87
CA VAL A 80 25.93 -12.90 -15.71
C VAL A 80 26.24 -14.05 -14.75
N THR A 81 26.47 -13.77 -13.48
CA THR A 81 26.85 -14.83 -12.52
C THR A 81 26.55 -14.46 -11.08
N SER A 82 26.17 -15.45 -10.27
CA SER A 82 26.08 -15.33 -8.81
C SER A 82 27.38 -15.73 -8.10
N ARG A 83 28.40 -16.20 -8.83
CA ARG A 83 29.75 -16.49 -8.29
C ARG A 83 30.65 -15.25 -8.33
N THR A 84 31.32 -14.98 -7.22
CA THR A 84 32.30 -13.88 -7.05
C THR A 84 33.72 -14.36 -6.78
N ASP A 85 33.99 -15.66 -6.94
CA ASP A 85 35.32 -16.20 -6.76
C ASP A 85 36.25 -15.90 -7.95
N THR A 86 37.55 -15.85 -7.67
CA THR A 86 38.61 -15.55 -8.64
C THR A 86 38.69 -16.59 -9.76
N ASP A 87 38.29 -17.83 -9.49
CA ASP A 87 38.30 -18.90 -10.50
C ASP A 87 37.24 -18.64 -11.57
N LYS A 88 36.03 -18.20 -11.19
CA LYS A 88 34.98 -17.79 -12.14
C LYS A 88 35.45 -16.65 -13.05
N LEU A 89 36.20 -15.68 -12.52
CA LEU A 89 36.78 -14.60 -13.33
C LEU A 89 37.79 -15.16 -14.35
N LYS A 90 38.69 -16.05 -13.93
CA LYS A 90 39.67 -16.70 -14.83
C LYS A 90 38.99 -17.54 -15.91
N GLU A 91 37.96 -18.30 -15.56
CA GLU A 91 37.13 -19.08 -16.48
C GLU A 91 36.51 -18.16 -17.55
N THR A 92 35.90 -17.06 -17.12
CA THR A 92 35.23 -16.10 -18.00
C THR A 92 36.20 -15.43 -18.98
N ILE A 93 37.36 -14.99 -18.50
CA ILE A 93 38.39 -14.38 -19.36
C ILE A 93 38.96 -15.40 -20.35
N THR A 94 39.18 -16.65 -19.90
CA THR A 94 39.67 -17.72 -20.77
C THR A 94 38.65 -18.07 -21.85
N ALA A 95 37.35 -18.08 -21.53
CA ALA A 95 36.28 -18.29 -22.49
C ALA A 95 36.22 -17.18 -23.55
N TYR A 96 36.34 -15.92 -23.13
CA TYR A 96 36.38 -14.75 -24.02
C TYR A 96 37.58 -14.77 -24.99
N LEU A 97 38.76 -15.16 -24.50
CA LEU A 97 40.00 -15.23 -25.29
C LEU A 97 40.17 -16.53 -26.08
N ASN A 98 39.16 -17.41 -26.09
CA ASN A 98 39.27 -18.70 -26.76
C ASN A 98 39.34 -18.53 -28.29
N ASP A 99 40.46 -18.93 -28.90
CA ASP A 99 40.68 -18.83 -30.34
C ASP A 99 39.68 -19.62 -31.19
N LYS A 100 39.03 -20.64 -30.63
CA LYS A 100 38.00 -21.42 -31.34
C LYS A 100 36.73 -20.61 -31.53
N THR A 101 36.37 -19.77 -30.56
CA THR A 101 35.12 -19.01 -30.57
C THR A 101 35.31 -17.59 -31.11
N LYS A 102 36.53 -17.06 -31.03
CA LYS A 102 36.92 -15.73 -31.52
C LYS A 102 36.06 -14.59 -30.94
N TYR A 103 35.56 -14.74 -29.72
CA TYR A 103 34.70 -13.74 -29.09
C TYR A 103 35.39 -12.38 -28.96
N TYR A 104 36.69 -12.35 -28.68
CA TYR A 104 37.48 -11.12 -28.63
C TYR A 104 37.53 -10.33 -29.95
N GLN A 105 37.27 -10.97 -31.10
CA GLN A 105 37.20 -10.28 -32.40
C GLN A 105 35.82 -9.68 -32.63
N ILE A 106 34.76 -10.35 -32.14
CA ILE A 106 33.37 -9.93 -32.28
C ILE A 106 33.05 -8.81 -31.28
N TYR A 107 33.42 -9.00 -30.02
CA TYR A 107 33.19 -8.09 -28.91
C TYR A 107 34.46 -7.32 -28.58
N SER A 108 34.95 -6.56 -29.56
CA SER A 108 36.25 -5.91 -29.53
C SER A 108 36.45 -4.91 -28.38
N SER A 109 35.37 -4.45 -27.73
CA SER A 109 35.48 -3.53 -26.59
C SER A 109 35.85 -4.26 -25.30
N GLY A 110 35.58 -5.57 -25.20
CA GLY A 110 35.96 -6.38 -24.04
C GLY A 110 34.86 -7.26 -23.47
N ILE A 111 35.17 -7.87 -22.33
CA ILE A 111 34.30 -8.72 -21.52
C ILE A 111 34.01 -8.04 -20.18
N LYS A 112 32.74 -8.02 -19.78
CA LYS A 112 32.27 -7.54 -18.48
C LYS A 112 31.63 -8.68 -17.68
N MET A 113 31.64 -8.55 -16.35
CA MET A 113 30.94 -9.45 -15.44
C MET A 113 29.82 -8.70 -14.73
N PHE A 114 28.60 -9.21 -14.82
CA PHE A 114 27.47 -8.71 -14.08
C PHE A 114 27.14 -9.67 -12.93
N ILE A 115 27.37 -9.21 -11.70
CA ILE A 115 27.24 -10.04 -10.51
C ILE A 115 25.82 -9.89 -9.96
N ILE A 116 25.08 -11.00 -9.94
CA ILE A 116 23.71 -11.10 -9.41
C ILE A 116 23.66 -11.66 -7.98
N ASN A 117 24.66 -11.31 -7.16
CA ASN A 117 24.65 -11.53 -5.72
C ASN A 117 25.05 -10.24 -4.98
N ARG A 118 24.79 -10.16 -3.68
CA ARG A 118 25.16 -9.00 -2.85
C ARG A 118 26.57 -9.09 -2.28
N ASN A 119 27.28 -10.18 -2.54
CA ASN A 119 28.65 -10.33 -2.06
C ASN A 119 29.53 -9.20 -2.61
N PRO A 120 30.54 -8.77 -1.84
CA PRO A 120 31.49 -7.78 -2.31
C PRO A 120 32.21 -8.27 -3.57
N SER A 121 32.79 -7.32 -4.31
CA SER A 121 33.64 -7.61 -5.47
C SER A 121 34.67 -8.71 -5.15
N PRO A 122 35.04 -9.54 -6.14
CA PRO A 122 36.05 -10.58 -5.96
C PRO A 122 37.32 -10.01 -5.33
N GLN A 123 37.84 -10.65 -4.29
CA GLN A 123 39.16 -10.29 -3.74
C GLN A 123 40.25 -10.86 -4.63
N ILE A 124 40.70 -10.07 -5.60
CA ILE A 124 41.69 -10.49 -6.60
C ILE A 124 43.10 -10.16 -6.08
N SER A 125 43.94 -11.19 -5.99
CA SER A 125 45.35 -10.99 -5.62
C SER A 125 46.11 -10.23 -6.71
N LYS A 126 47.13 -9.45 -6.32
CA LYS A 126 47.97 -8.69 -7.25
C LYS A 126 48.51 -9.55 -8.39
N ARG A 127 49.02 -10.75 -8.05
CA ARG A 127 49.52 -11.73 -9.03
C ARG A 127 48.44 -12.14 -10.04
N THR A 128 47.22 -12.40 -9.59
CA THR A 128 46.13 -12.78 -10.50
C THR A 128 45.75 -11.62 -11.41
N LEU A 129 45.75 -10.40 -10.90
CA LEU A 129 45.48 -9.22 -11.70
C LEU A 129 46.56 -9.01 -12.78
N GLU A 130 47.82 -9.19 -12.44
CA GLU A 130 48.95 -9.17 -13.39
C GLU A 130 48.81 -10.26 -14.46
N GLU A 131 48.40 -11.48 -14.08
CA GLU A 131 48.12 -12.58 -15.03
C GLU A 131 46.97 -12.23 -16.00
N ILE A 132 45.93 -11.55 -15.51
CA ILE A 132 44.81 -11.08 -16.33
C ILE A 132 45.26 -9.98 -17.28
N HIS A 133 45.94 -8.95 -16.78
CA HIS A 133 46.43 -7.83 -17.59
C HIS A 133 47.47 -8.25 -18.64
N GLY A 134 48.24 -9.31 -18.37
CA GLY A 134 49.12 -9.90 -19.38
C GLY A 134 48.38 -10.49 -20.59
N LYS A 135 47.09 -10.84 -20.43
CA LYS A 135 46.24 -11.40 -21.51
C LYS A 135 45.20 -10.41 -22.05
N LEU A 136 44.69 -9.55 -21.19
CA LEU A 136 43.66 -8.56 -21.48
C LEU A 136 44.01 -7.24 -20.77
N PRO A 137 44.92 -6.42 -21.35
CA PRO A 137 45.47 -5.23 -20.69
C PRO A 137 44.41 -4.17 -20.33
N GLU A 138 43.35 -4.08 -21.12
CA GLU A 138 42.27 -3.10 -20.95
C GLU A 138 41.28 -3.46 -19.83
N PHE A 139 41.37 -4.66 -19.26
CA PHE A 139 40.41 -5.11 -18.24
C PHE A 139 40.56 -4.35 -16.92
N SER A 140 39.49 -3.72 -16.46
CA SER A 140 39.42 -3.01 -15.20
C SER A 140 38.47 -3.70 -14.24
N VAL A 141 38.98 -4.21 -13.13
CA VAL A 141 38.14 -4.79 -12.05
C VAL A 141 37.07 -3.81 -11.57
N LYS A 142 37.37 -2.52 -11.59
CA LYS A 142 36.45 -1.47 -11.12
C LYS A 142 35.33 -1.18 -12.12
N GLU A 143 35.63 -1.19 -13.42
CA GLU A 143 34.69 -0.76 -14.47
C GLU A 143 34.04 -1.93 -15.22
N ASP A 144 34.68 -3.10 -15.23
CA ASP A 144 34.23 -4.29 -15.94
C ASP A 144 33.56 -5.32 -15.04
N ILE A 145 33.63 -5.16 -13.72
CA ILE A 145 32.83 -5.95 -12.77
C ILE A 145 31.74 -5.08 -12.17
N ILE A 146 30.52 -5.28 -12.67
CA ILE A 146 29.32 -4.59 -12.21
C ILE A 146 28.72 -5.40 -11.06
N THR A 147 28.97 -4.92 -9.84
CA THR A 147 28.37 -5.48 -8.62
C THR A 147 27.04 -4.82 -8.29
N TYR A 148 26.28 -5.42 -7.37
CA TYR A 148 25.09 -4.81 -6.76
C TYR A 148 25.33 -3.34 -6.36
N LYS A 149 26.42 -3.07 -5.63
CA LYS A 149 26.77 -1.71 -5.19
C LYS A 149 27.05 -0.78 -6.38
N LYS A 150 27.79 -1.25 -7.39
CA LYS A 150 28.11 -0.44 -8.57
C LYS A 150 26.86 -0.12 -9.37
N LEU A 151 25.96 -1.10 -9.58
CA LEU A 151 24.69 -0.90 -10.27
C LEU A 151 23.85 0.17 -9.58
N LEU A 152 23.70 0.10 -8.25
CA LEU A 152 22.95 1.13 -7.51
C LEU A 152 23.61 2.51 -7.61
N GLN A 153 24.95 2.58 -7.59
CA GLN A 153 25.66 3.84 -7.79
C GLN A 153 25.42 4.41 -9.19
N ASP A 154 25.42 3.56 -10.21
CA ASP A 154 25.22 3.97 -11.60
C ASP A 154 23.77 4.44 -11.82
N ILE A 155 22.78 3.73 -11.28
CA ILE A 155 21.38 4.16 -11.29
C ILE A 155 21.21 5.50 -10.58
N ASN A 156 21.84 5.67 -9.41
CA ASN A 156 21.84 6.94 -8.68
C ASN A 156 22.54 8.08 -9.42
N ALA A 157 23.38 7.78 -10.41
CA ALA A 157 24.04 8.80 -11.24
C ALA A 157 23.21 9.21 -12.46
N ILE A 158 22.15 8.46 -12.82
CA ILE A 158 21.27 8.80 -13.94
C ILE A 158 20.55 10.13 -13.66
N THR A 159 20.74 11.10 -14.55
CA THR A 159 20.07 12.41 -14.50
C THR A 159 18.78 12.43 -15.30
N ASP A 160 18.68 11.61 -16.34
CA ASP A 160 17.50 11.52 -17.20
C ASP A 160 16.36 10.76 -16.49
N ILE A 161 15.30 11.49 -16.17
CA ILE A 161 14.12 10.93 -15.48
C ILE A 161 13.32 9.97 -16.37
N SER A 162 13.43 10.05 -17.69
CA SER A 162 12.75 9.14 -18.60
C SER A 162 13.29 7.71 -18.47
N ILE A 163 14.61 7.56 -18.42
CA ILE A 163 15.30 6.29 -18.17
C ILE A 163 14.89 5.72 -16.81
N LEU A 164 14.83 6.55 -15.76
CA LEU A 164 14.38 6.11 -14.44
C LEU A 164 12.92 5.63 -14.44
N LYS A 165 12.03 6.28 -15.21
CA LYS A 165 10.64 5.85 -15.36
C LYS A 165 10.53 4.52 -16.08
N GLU A 166 11.28 4.34 -17.16
CA GLU A 166 11.31 3.10 -17.93
C GLU A 166 11.88 1.95 -17.11
N LEU A 167 12.99 2.18 -16.41
CA LEU A 167 13.59 1.20 -15.50
C LEU A 167 12.63 0.82 -14.37
N HIS A 168 11.97 1.80 -13.75
CA HIS A 168 10.95 1.52 -12.75
C HIS A 168 9.77 0.73 -13.32
N LYS A 169 9.29 1.07 -14.52
CA LYS A 169 8.21 0.33 -15.19
C LYS A 169 8.64 -1.11 -15.50
N LEU A 170 9.84 -1.31 -16.04
CA LEU A 170 10.43 -2.60 -16.34
C LEU A 170 10.54 -3.49 -15.10
N LEU A 171 11.11 -2.93 -14.03
CA LEU A 171 11.28 -3.64 -12.77
C LEU A 171 9.92 -3.99 -12.19
N LYS A 172 8.98 -3.04 -12.16
CA LYS A 172 7.61 -3.30 -11.69
C LYS A 172 6.90 -4.36 -12.54
N SER A 173 7.04 -4.34 -13.86
CA SER A 173 6.42 -5.36 -14.72
C SER A 173 7.05 -6.73 -14.52
N ASN A 174 8.37 -6.85 -14.46
CA ASN A 174 9.01 -8.15 -14.26
C ASN A 174 8.86 -8.71 -12.84
N TYR A 175 8.72 -7.84 -11.83
CA TYR A 175 8.44 -8.25 -10.45
C TYR A 175 6.96 -8.60 -10.23
N ILE A 176 6.05 -8.04 -11.03
CA ILE A 176 4.63 -8.44 -11.09
C ILE A 176 4.46 -9.71 -11.95
N VAL A 177 5.26 -9.87 -13.01
CA VAL A 177 5.20 -11.00 -13.97
C VAL A 177 5.94 -12.25 -13.50
N LYS A 178 6.88 -12.18 -12.53
CA LYS A 178 7.45 -13.39 -11.89
C LYS A 178 6.44 -14.22 -11.10
N ILE A 179 5.22 -13.72 -10.94
CA ILE A 179 4.03 -14.53 -10.70
C ILE A 179 3.51 -14.97 -12.07
N ASP A 180 4.27 -15.82 -12.76
CA ASP A 180 4.00 -16.06 -14.19
C ASP A 180 2.87 -17.08 -14.38
N LEU A 181 1.89 -16.67 -15.18
CA LEU A 181 0.65 -17.38 -15.55
C LEU A 181 0.86 -18.32 -16.75
N ASP A 182 2.09 -18.53 -17.22
CA ASP A 182 2.36 -19.19 -18.51
C ASP A 182 2.85 -20.65 -18.46
N ASN A 183 2.70 -21.37 -17.36
CA ASN A 183 2.78 -22.84 -17.38
C ASN A 183 1.46 -23.50 -17.00
N HIS A 184 0.64 -23.78 -18.02
CA HIS A 184 -0.35 -24.85 -17.99
C HIS A 184 0.33 -26.22 -17.94
N SER A 185 0.95 -26.50 -16.79
CA SER A 185 0.98 -27.82 -16.18
C SER A 185 0.98 -27.55 -14.69
N VAL A 186 -0.21 -27.58 -14.08
CA VAL A 186 -0.36 -27.42 -12.63
C VAL A 186 0.42 -28.56 -11.99
N ASN A 187 1.60 -28.23 -11.50
CA ASN A 187 2.42 -29.13 -10.72
C ASN A 187 1.71 -29.22 -9.37
N PHE A 188 1.36 -30.43 -8.94
CA PHE A 188 0.58 -30.66 -7.71
C PHE A 188 1.21 -29.98 -6.47
N ALA A 189 2.53 -29.74 -6.49
CA ALA A 189 3.25 -29.00 -5.46
C ALA A 189 3.02 -27.47 -5.46
N ASP A 190 2.76 -26.86 -6.61
CA ASP A 190 2.50 -25.42 -6.75
C ASP A 190 1.04 -25.09 -6.40
N GLU A 191 0.12 -26.00 -6.69
CA GLU A 191 -1.28 -25.92 -6.23
C GLU A 191 -1.36 -26.00 -4.69
N ILE A 192 -0.58 -26.90 -4.07
CA ILE A 192 -0.45 -27.00 -2.61
C ILE A 192 0.20 -25.74 -2.02
N LYS A 193 1.28 -25.22 -2.62
CA LYS A 193 1.93 -23.97 -2.17
C LYS A 193 1.02 -22.76 -2.29
N GLN A 194 0.29 -22.62 -3.39
CA GLN A 194 -0.68 -21.54 -3.53
C GLN A 194 -1.77 -21.68 -2.47
N LYS A 195 -2.30 -22.89 -2.24
CA LYS A 195 -3.31 -23.14 -1.20
C LYS A 195 -2.81 -22.79 0.22
N ASP A 196 -1.54 -23.06 0.54
CA ASP A 196 -0.95 -22.71 1.84
C ASP A 196 -0.72 -21.19 2.00
N ILE A 197 -0.31 -20.52 0.92
CA ILE A 197 -0.19 -19.05 0.88
C ILE A 197 -1.58 -18.42 1.01
N TRP A 198 -2.59 -19.00 0.38
CA TRP A 198 -3.98 -18.53 0.44
C TRP A 198 -4.57 -18.68 1.83
N ALA A 199 -4.45 -19.87 2.44
CA ALA A 199 -4.90 -20.09 3.80
C ALA A 199 -4.20 -19.11 4.77
N SER A 200 -2.92 -18.80 4.50
CA SER A 200 -2.17 -17.82 5.28
C SER A 200 -2.65 -16.39 5.08
N LEU A 201 -2.99 -16.01 3.84
CA LEU A 201 -3.54 -14.70 3.49
C LEU A 201 -4.93 -14.49 4.08
N GLU A 202 -5.82 -15.47 3.90
CA GLU A 202 -7.17 -15.46 4.46
C GLU A 202 -7.11 -15.36 5.99
N LEU A 203 -6.19 -16.11 6.62
CA LEU A 203 -5.98 -16.03 8.07
C LEU A 203 -5.50 -14.64 8.51
N ILE A 204 -4.55 -14.02 7.79
CA ILE A 204 -4.10 -12.67 8.12
C ILE A 204 -5.24 -11.67 7.93
N VAL A 205 -5.92 -11.68 6.78
CA VAL A 205 -7.01 -10.74 6.50
C VAL A 205 -8.12 -10.88 7.54
N THR A 206 -8.50 -12.12 7.89
CA THR A 206 -9.50 -12.40 8.92
C THR A 206 -9.05 -11.88 10.28
N ARG A 207 -7.79 -12.10 10.67
CA ARG A 207 -7.23 -11.53 11.90
C ARG A 207 -7.26 -10.01 11.87
N THR A 208 -6.85 -9.39 10.76
CA THR A 208 -6.87 -7.94 10.59
C THR A 208 -8.29 -7.37 10.72
N LEU A 209 -9.28 -8.02 10.12
CA LEU A 209 -10.70 -7.65 10.24
C LEU A 209 -11.20 -7.77 11.69
N ASN A 210 -10.88 -8.86 12.38
CA ASN A 210 -11.25 -9.04 13.79
C ASN A 210 -10.64 -7.96 14.69
N ARG A 211 -9.41 -7.52 14.37
CA ARG A 211 -8.72 -6.46 15.11
C ARG A 211 -9.34 -5.09 14.86
N ILE A 212 -9.66 -4.78 13.61
CA ILE A 212 -10.46 -3.59 13.27
C ILE A 212 -11.78 -3.66 14.04
N LYS A 213 -12.48 -4.80 14.04
CA LYS A 213 -13.74 -4.98 14.75
C LYS A 213 -13.61 -4.74 16.26
N ALA A 214 -12.52 -5.17 16.89
CA ALA A 214 -12.26 -4.87 18.29
C ALA A 214 -12.12 -3.35 18.54
N PHE A 215 -11.43 -2.63 17.64
CA PHE A 215 -11.38 -1.16 17.69
C PHE A 215 -12.74 -0.52 17.42
N GLU A 216 -13.55 -1.05 16.50
CA GLU A 216 -14.91 -0.57 16.28
C GLU A 216 -15.77 -0.77 17.53
N ASP A 217 -15.74 -1.95 18.15
CA ASP A 217 -16.51 -2.27 19.35
C ASP A 217 -16.07 -1.43 20.55
N PHE A 218 -14.76 -1.16 20.64
CA PHE A 218 -14.19 -0.22 21.61
C PHE A 218 -14.72 1.18 21.34
N TYR A 219 -14.54 1.70 20.12
CA TYR A 219 -15.02 3.00 19.67
C TYR A 219 -16.52 3.19 19.95
N GLU A 220 -17.36 2.24 19.53
CA GLU A 220 -18.81 2.19 19.77
C GLU A 220 -19.14 2.22 21.27
N GLY A 221 -18.33 1.54 22.10
CA GLY A 221 -18.47 1.55 23.55
C GLY A 221 -18.11 2.88 24.21
N VAL A 222 -17.09 3.59 23.73
CA VAL A 222 -16.66 4.86 24.33
C VAL A 222 -17.78 5.91 24.33
N TRP A 223 -18.73 5.82 23.38
CA TRP A 223 -19.86 6.75 23.26
C TRP A 223 -20.90 6.69 24.39
N GLY A 224 -20.81 5.72 25.31
CA GLY A 224 -21.85 5.53 26.34
C GLY A 224 -21.36 5.21 27.75
N PHE A 225 -20.06 4.99 27.98
CA PHE A 225 -19.61 4.47 29.27
C PHE A 225 -18.99 5.51 30.19
N ASN A 226 -19.37 5.41 31.47
CA ASN A 226 -18.51 5.81 32.58
C ASN A 226 -17.18 5.06 32.44
N ILE A 227 -16.04 5.74 32.51
CA ILE A 227 -14.71 5.11 32.44
C ILE A 227 -14.53 4.06 33.57
N GLN A 228 -15.31 4.14 34.65
CA GLN A 228 -15.36 3.14 35.72
C GLN A 228 -16.27 1.93 35.43
N HIS A 229 -16.93 1.89 34.27
CA HIS A 229 -17.82 0.79 33.90
C HIS A 229 -16.98 -0.43 33.50
N HIS A 230 -17.30 -1.60 34.05
CA HIS A 230 -16.61 -2.86 33.77
C HIS A 230 -16.51 -3.17 32.27
N GLU A 231 -17.52 -2.76 31.49
CA GLU A 231 -17.55 -2.96 30.04
C GLU A 231 -16.49 -2.14 29.29
N PHE A 232 -16.18 -0.92 29.75
CA PHE A 232 -15.11 -0.10 29.19
C PHE A 232 -13.76 -0.78 29.40
N HIS A 233 -13.49 -1.24 30.64
CA HIS A 233 -12.26 -1.95 30.96
C HIS A 233 -12.11 -3.24 30.17
N SER A 234 -13.17 -4.04 30.04
CA SER A 234 -13.14 -5.27 29.26
C SER A 234 -12.87 -5.01 27.76
N LYS A 235 -13.44 -3.96 27.17
CA LYS A 235 -13.17 -3.58 25.78
C LYS A 235 -11.75 -3.03 25.61
N LEU A 236 -11.24 -2.27 26.57
CA LEU A 236 -9.86 -1.78 26.56
C LEU A 236 -8.86 -2.93 26.68
N GLU A 237 -9.09 -3.88 27.59
CA GLU A 237 -8.26 -5.08 27.73
C GLU A 237 -8.14 -5.85 26.42
N LYS A 238 -9.26 -6.01 25.68
CA LYS A 238 -9.22 -6.62 24.34
C LYS A 238 -8.27 -5.89 23.39
N ILE A 239 -8.23 -4.54 23.40
CA ILE A 239 -7.29 -3.75 22.59
C ILE A 239 -5.84 -3.94 23.06
N LEU A 240 -5.60 -4.04 24.37
CA LEU A 240 -4.26 -4.28 24.92
C LEU A 240 -3.75 -5.68 24.55
N ASP A 241 -4.62 -6.68 24.59
CA ASP A 241 -4.30 -8.05 24.19
C ASP A 241 -3.90 -8.12 22.72
N LEU A 242 -4.44 -7.24 21.87
CA LEU A 242 -4.04 -7.15 20.46
C LEU A 242 -2.56 -6.80 20.28
N ASP A 243 -1.97 -5.97 21.15
CA ASP A 243 -0.54 -5.60 21.07
C ASP A 243 0.34 -6.82 21.40
N SER A 244 -0.05 -7.56 22.44
CA SER A 244 0.62 -8.80 22.83
C SER A 244 0.53 -9.88 21.74
N GLU A 245 -0.58 -9.94 20.99
CA GLU A 245 -0.76 -10.85 19.88
C GLU A 245 0.14 -10.49 18.67
N ILE A 246 0.41 -9.19 18.44
CA ILE A 246 1.34 -8.75 17.39
C ILE A 246 2.72 -9.32 17.66
N GLU A 247 3.23 -9.09 18.88
CA GLU A 247 4.59 -9.47 19.25
C GLU A 247 4.80 -10.99 19.23
N ASN A 248 3.79 -11.76 19.67
CA ASN A 248 3.93 -13.19 19.88
C ASN A 248 3.51 -14.05 18.69
N ASN A 249 2.54 -13.62 17.88
CA ASN A 249 1.94 -14.50 16.87
C ASN A 249 2.05 -13.92 15.46
N ILE A 250 1.75 -12.63 15.26
CA ILE A 250 1.70 -12.04 13.92
C ILE A 250 3.11 -11.78 13.39
N ASP A 251 4.01 -11.20 14.18
CA ASP A 251 5.40 -10.96 13.75
C ASP A 251 6.12 -12.27 13.43
N LEU A 252 5.89 -13.35 14.20
CA LEU A 252 6.43 -14.68 13.90
C LEU A 252 5.81 -15.28 12.64
N PHE A 253 4.49 -15.14 12.47
CA PHE A 253 3.78 -15.61 11.28
C PHE A 253 4.29 -14.90 10.02
N LEU A 254 4.39 -13.57 10.03
CA LEU A 254 4.89 -12.76 8.92
C LEU A 254 6.37 -13.02 8.61
N LYS A 255 7.18 -13.40 9.61
CA LYS A 255 8.56 -13.86 9.40
C LYS A 255 8.63 -15.27 8.81
N GLY A 256 7.64 -16.11 9.12
CA GLY A 256 7.50 -17.45 8.55
C GLY A 256 6.94 -17.46 7.12
N LEU A 257 6.30 -16.37 6.69
CA LEU A 257 5.94 -16.18 5.30
C LEU A 257 7.19 -15.92 4.46
N ASN A 258 7.49 -16.81 3.53
CA ASN A 258 8.54 -16.64 2.52
C ASN A 258 8.14 -15.61 1.42
N SER A 259 7.36 -14.58 1.75
CA SER A 259 6.89 -13.57 0.81
C SER A 259 7.11 -12.17 1.38
N ILE A 260 8.22 -11.55 0.96
CA ILE A 260 8.62 -10.18 1.36
C ILE A 260 7.52 -9.17 1.03
N THR A 261 6.82 -9.36 -0.09
CA THR A 261 5.71 -8.50 -0.52
C THR A 261 4.54 -8.55 0.46
N LEU A 262 4.14 -9.75 0.90
CA LEU A 262 3.07 -9.90 1.89
C LEU A 262 3.50 -9.40 3.26
N THR A 263 4.73 -9.72 3.68
CA THR A 263 5.31 -9.24 4.93
C THR A 263 5.36 -7.71 4.98
N GLY A 264 5.78 -7.05 3.89
CA GLY A 264 5.83 -5.58 3.79
C GLY A 264 4.44 -4.94 3.84
N LEU A 265 3.46 -5.47 3.12
CA LEU A 265 2.09 -4.96 3.11
C LEU A 265 1.50 -4.93 4.52
N PHE A 266 1.64 -6.01 5.29
CA PHE A 266 1.08 -6.12 6.64
C PHE A 266 1.95 -5.49 7.74
N GLN A 267 3.26 -5.34 7.54
CA GLN A 267 4.11 -4.58 8.46
C GLN A 267 3.68 -3.12 8.58
N GLU A 268 3.37 -2.46 7.45
CA GLU A 268 2.85 -1.08 7.49
C GLU A 268 1.50 -0.99 8.22
N PHE A 269 0.63 -1.99 8.07
CA PHE A 269 -0.61 -2.08 8.84
C PHE A 269 -0.34 -2.17 10.34
N ILE A 270 0.57 -3.07 10.75
CA ILE A 270 0.97 -3.25 12.16
C ILE A 270 1.54 -1.97 12.76
N VAL A 271 2.31 -1.20 11.99
CA VAL A 271 2.85 0.09 12.46
C VAL A 271 1.73 1.09 12.76
N ILE A 272 0.74 1.20 11.88
CA ILE A 272 -0.43 2.07 12.10
C ILE A 272 -1.21 1.60 13.33
N GLU A 273 -1.38 0.29 13.47
CA GLU A 273 -2.14 -0.31 14.58
C GLU A 273 -1.45 -0.10 15.93
N ARG A 274 -0.16 -0.39 16.04
CA ARG A 274 0.63 -0.12 17.26
C ARG A 274 0.56 1.34 17.66
N LYS A 275 0.63 2.24 16.69
CA LYS A 275 0.50 3.68 16.97
C LYS A 275 -0.87 4.01 17.56
N LEU A 276 -1.95 3.46 16.98
CA LEU A 276 -3.30 3.65 17.51
C LEU A 276 -3.46 3.05 18.92
N ILE A 277 -2.92 1.86 19.18
CA ILE A 277 -2.91 1.26 20.52
C ILE A 277 -2.20 2.18 21.52
N GLN A 278 -1.00 2.66 21.19
CA GLN A 278 -0.21 3.53 22.05
C GLN A 278 -0.90 4.86 22.34
N GLU A 279 -1.47 5.50 21.31
CA GLU A 279 -2.25 6.73 21.46
C GLU A 279 -3.49 6.49 22.34
N THR A 280 -4.18 5.35 22.17
CA THR A 280 -5.33 4.97 23.01
C THR A 280 -4.91 4.78 24.47
N ILE A 281 -3.83 4.05 24.72
CA ILE A 281 -3.28 3.82 26.07
C ILE A 281 -2.88 5.13 26.74
N GLN A 282 -2.16 5.99 26.02
CA GLN A 282 -1.65 7.24 26.56
C GLN A 282 -2.81 8.15 26.97
N ASN A 283 -3.87 8.20 26.15
CA ASN A 283 -5.06 8.96 26.48
C ASN A 283 -5.76 8.40 27.72
N VAL A 284 -5.90 7.07 27.85
CA VAL A 284 -6.53 6.46 29.05
C VAL A 284 -5.72 6.67 30.33
N LYS A 285 -4.38 6.65 30.26
CA LYS A 285 -3.47 6.84 31.42
C LYS A 285 -3.57 8.22 32.08
N ASP A 286 -4.00 9.24 31.33
CA ASP A 286 -4.22 10.59 31.88
C ASP A 286 -5.42 10.65 32.85
N GLY A 287 -6.15 9.54 33.02
CA GLY A 287 -7.27 9.37 33.97
C GLY A 287 -8.57 10.02 33.47
N PRO A 288 -9.73 9.70 34.07
CA PRO A 288 -11.03 10.22 33.61
C PRO A 288 -11.09 11.75 33.53
N LEU A 289 -10.45 12.43 34.49
CA LEU A 289 -10.39 13.88 34.56
C LEU A 289 -9.42 14.47 33.51
N GLY A 290 -8.31 13.79 33.19
CA GLY A 290 -7.38 14.21 32.14
C GLY A 290 -7.89 13.95 30.73
N VAL A 291 -8.58 12.83 30.50
CA VAL A 291 -9.33 12.52 29.26
C VAL A 291 -10.45 13.54 29.04
N TYR A 292 -11.17 13.92 30.10
CA TYR A 292 -12.22 14.93 30.03
C TYR A 292 -11.68 16.35 29.84
N GLN A 293 -10.58 16.73 30.52
CA GLN A 293 -9.98 18.07 30.45
C GLN A 293 -9.17 18.32 29.16
N LYS A 294 -8.58 17.27 28.56
CA LYS A 294 -8.08 17.30 27.17
C LYS A 294 -9.19 17.09 26.14
N THR A 295 -10.44 16.96 26.60
CA THR A 295 -11.68 16.71 25.86
C THR A 295 -11.78 15.30 25.29
N GLY A 296 -12.87 14.59 25.63
CA GLY A 296 -13.23 13.32 24.97
C GLY A 296 -13.30 13.43 23.44
N MET A 297 -13.41 14.66 22.91
CA MET A 297 -13.29 15.05 21.51
C MET A 297 -11.96 14.62 20.88
N ASP A 298 -10.83 14.93 21.50
CA ASP A 298 -9.52 14.59 20.96
C ASP A 298 -9.31 13.07 21.00
N PHE A 299 -9.72 12.42 22.08
CA PHE A 299 -9.63 10.97 22.22
C PHE A 299 -10.45 10.24 21.15
N GLN A 300 -11.72 10.58 20.99
CA GLN A 300 -12.61 9.93 20.01
C GLN A 300 -12.18 10.22 18.58
N ASN A 301 -11.78 11.46 18.28
CA ASN A 301 -11.26 11.80 16.95
C ASN A 301 -9.95 11.07 16.66
N ASN A 302 -9.06 10.91 17.64
CA ASN A 302 -7.83 10.11 17.46
C ASN A 302 -8.14 8.65 17.16
N VAL A 303 -9.07 8.03 17.90
CA VAL A 303 -9.50 6.65 17.65
C VAL A 303 -10.15 6.52 16.26
N ARG A 304 -11.04 7.44 15.89
CA ARG A 304 -11.68 7.48 14.56
C ARG A 304 -10.65 7.63 13.44
N VAL A 305 -9.73 8.59 13.54
CA VAL A 305 -8.67 8.83 12.54
C VAL A 305 -7.74 7.62 12.44
N GLY A 306 -7.45 6.95 13.55
CA GLY A 306 -6.70 5.69 13.54
C GLY A 306 -7.44 4.59 12.81
N LEU A 307 -8.73 4.38 13.12
CA LEU A 307 -9.61 3.43 12.44
C LEU A 307 -9.73 3.71 10.94
N GLU A 308 -9.91 4.98 10.55
CA GLU A 308 -9.93 5.42 9.16
C GLU A 308 -8.66 5.00 8.43
N LYS A 309 -7.48 5.26 9.02
CA LYS A 309 -6.18 4.87 8.45
C LYS A 309 -5.99 3.37 8.38
N LEU A 310 -6.43 2.63 9.40
CA LEU A 310 -6.34 1.16 9.42
C LEU A 310 -7.18 0.54 8.32
N VAL A 311 -8.44 0.98 8.18
CA VAL A 311 -9.33 0.46 7.13
C VAL A 311 -8.84 0.85 5.74
N ASP A 312 -8.39 2.09 5.54
CA ASP A 312 -7.78 2.52 4.26
C ASP A 312 -6.53 1.69 3.92
N LYS A 313 -5.69 1.39 4.93
CA LYS A 313 -4.51 0.56 4.72
C LYS A 313 -4.89 -0.89 4.40
N LEU A 314 -5.89 -1.47 5.07
CA LEU A 314 -6.40 -2.80 4.74
C LEU A 314 -6.93 -2.85 3.31
N LEU A 315 -7.74 -1.87 2.90
CA LEU A 315 -8.26 -1.76 1.53
C LEU A 315 -7.13 -1.67 0.51
N SER A 316 -6.13 -0.83 0.76
CA SER A 316 -4.93 -0.73 -0.10
C SER A 316 -4.16 -2.06 -0.17
N ASN A 317 -4.05 -2.78 0.94
CA ASN A 317 -3.39 -4.09 0.98
C ASN A 317 -4.19 -5.13 0.19
N LEU A 318 -5.51 -5.15 0.34
CA LEU A 318 -6.39 -6.06 -0.41
C LEU A 318 -6.33 -5.78 -1.92
N LEU A 319 -6.34 -4.52 -2.35
CA LEU A 319 -6.15 -4.17 -3.76
C LEU A 319 -4.78 -4.64 -4.27
N SER A 320 -3.73 -4.51 -3.45
CA SER A 320 -2.40 -5.00 -3.79
C SER A 320 -2.40 -6.53 -3.92
N ILE A 321 -3.02 -7.25 -2.98
CA ILE A 321 -3.17 -8.72 -3.02
C ILE A 321 -3.97 -9.15 -4.26
N GLN A 322 -5.09 -8.51 -4.57
CA GLN A 322 -5.89 -8.80 -5.77
C GLN A 322 -5.05 -8.63 -7.05
N SER A 323 -4.21 -7.58 -7.11
CA SER A 323 -3.31 -7.35 -8.25
C SER A 323 -2.17 -8.37 -8.35
N ILE A 324 -1.66 -8.85 -7.21
CA ILE A 324 -0.53 -9.79 -7.13
C ILE A 324 -0.99 -11.20 -7.48
N PHE A 325 -2.16 -11.62 -6.99
CA PHE A 325 -2.60 -13.01 -7.09
C PHE A 325 -3.75 -13.24 -8.09
N THR A 326 -4.11 -12.23 -8.89
CA THR A 326 -5.19 -12.29 -9.90
C THR A 326 -6.52 -12.84 -9.34
N TYR A 327 -6.80 -12.52 -8.07
CA TYR A 327 -7.96 -13.03 -7.34
C TYR A 327 -8.89 -11.88 -7.00
N LYS A 328 -10.20 -12.14 -7.02
CA LYS A 328 -11.22 -11.17 -6.64
C LYS A 328 -11.70 -11.48 -5.23
N TYR A 329 -11.31 -10.64 -4.28
CA TYR A 329 -11.91 -10.69 -2.95
C TYR A 329 -13.36 -10.20 -3.07
N GLU A 330 -14.35 -11.05 -2.77
CA GLU A 330 -15.78 -10.74 -2.93
C GLU A 330 -16.38 -9.96 -1.75
N VAL A 331 -15.55 -9.48 -0.83
CA VAL A 331 -15.99 -8.70 0.33
C VAL A 331 -15.85 -7.22 0.03
N GLU A 332 -16.98 -6.52 -0.04
CA GLU A 332 -17.02 -5.06 -0.09
C GLU A 332 -16.81 -4.52 1.33
N ILE A 333 -15.63 -3.96 1.58
CA ILE A 333 -15.30 -3.29 2.84
C ILE A 333 -15.48 -1.78 2.60
N ILE A 334 -16.36 -1.16 3.36
CA ILE A 334 -16.60 0.29 3.31
C ILE A 334 -15.93 0.94 4.51
N ASN A 335 -15.11 1.97 4.27
CA ASN A 335 -14.51 2.75 5.35
C ASN A 335 -15.52 3.75 5.93
N LYS A 336 -16.33 3.29 6.90
CA LYS A 336 -17.33 4.11 7.60
C LYS A 336 -16.74 5.23 8.46
N PHE A 337 -15.42 5.25 8.68
CA PHE A 337 -14.75 6.25 9.52
C PHE A 337 -14.25 7.46 8.76
N ARG A 338 -14.24 7.41 7.41
CA ARG A 338 -13.87 8.55 6.57
C ARG A 338 -14.93 9.64 6.67
N LEU A 339 -14.51 10.86 6.97
CA LEU A 339 -15.41 12.01 6.99
C LEU A 339 -15.89 12.31 5.56
N THR A 340 -17.20 12.44 5.42
CA THR A 340 -17.83 12.82 4.15
C THR A 340 -18.33 14.25 4.25
N ASP A 341 -17.64 15.18 3.59
CA ASP A 341 -17.99 16.60 3.55
C ASP A 341 -17.96 17.04 2.08
N ILE A 342 -19.15 17.14 1.49
CA ILE A 342 -19.30 17.36 0.05
C ILE A 342 -20.09 18.65 -0.16
N THR A 343 -19.51 19.56 -0.94
CA THR A 343 -20.24 20.71 -1.49
C THR A 343 -20.69 20.37 -2.91
N ILE A 344 -22.00 20.46 -3.13
CA ILE A 344 -22.66 20.14 -4.39
C ILE A 344 -23.14 21.46 -4.99
N SER A 345 -22.39 21.96 -5.97
CA SER A 345 -22.76 23.16 -6.71
C SER A 345 -23.92 22.89 -7.67
N TYR A 346 -24.85 23.84 -7.80
CA TYR A 346 -25.96 23.77 -8.75
C TYR A 346 -26.22 25.12 -9.42
N SER A 347 -26.71 25.06 -10.65
CA SER A 347 -26.95 26.25 -11.48
C SER A 347 -28.36 26.83 -11.39
N ASN A 348 -29.33 26.02 -10.92
CA ASN A 348 -30.74 26.40 -10.70
C ASN A 348 -31.46 25.30 -9.91
N LEU A 349 -32.71 25.54 -9.52
CA LEU A 349 -33.52 24.60 -8.72
C LEU A 349 -33.71 23.22 -9.38
N LYS A 350 -33.83 23.15 -10.71
CA LYS A 350 -33.98 21.87 -11.41
C LYS A 350 -32.69 21.05 -11.36
N ASP A 351 -31.54 21.70 -11.54
CA ASP A 351 -30.23 21.09 -11.39
C ASP A 351 -29.98 20.63 -9.94
N ARG A 352 -30.35 21.45 -8.95
CA ARG A 352 -30.31 21.08 -7.52
C ARG A 352 -31.07 19.78 -7.26
N ASN A 353 -32.30 19.67 -7.76
CA ASN A 353 -33.15 18.49 -7.55
C ASN A 353 -32.58 17.25 -8.24
N ASN A 354 -32.09 17.36 -9.47
CA ASN A 354 -31.43 16.23 -10.16
C ASN A 354 -30.22 15.71 -9.36
N ARG A 355 -29.39 16.61 -8.83
CA ARG A 355 -28.22 16.24 -8.01
C ARG A 355 -28.62 15.63 -6.68
N LEU A 356 -29.72 16.09 -6.09
CA LEU A 356 -30.30 15.50 -4.89
C LEU A 356 -30.75 14.06 -5.17
N ASP A 357 -31.43 13.79 -6.29
CA ASP A 357 -31.85 12.45 -6.66
C ASP A 357 -30.67 11.50 -6.87
N GLU A 358 -29.63 11.95 -7.61
CA GLU A 358 -28.39 11.19 -7.80
C GLU A 358 -27.69 10.87 -6.47
N LEU A 359 -27.65 11.85 -5.56
CA LEU A 359 -27.08 11.66 -4.23
C LEU A 359 -27.91 10.66 -3.40
N LEU A 360 -29.23 10.79 -3.38
CA LEU A 360 -30.11 9.91 -2.62
C LEU A 360 -30.02 8.47 -3.13
N LEU A 361 -29.93 8.24 -4.45
CA LEU A 361 -29.67 6.93 -5.02
C LEU A 361 -28.34 6.33 -4.55
N THR A 362 -27.32 7.17 -4.36
CA THR A 362 -26.03 6.74 -3.82
C THR A 362 -26.14 6.41 -2.32
N ILE A 363 -26.85 7.24 -1.56
CA ILE A 363 -27.04 7.09 -0.11
C ILE A 363 -27.91 5.88 0.24
N ILE A 364 -28.96 5.58 -0.52
CA ILE A 364 -29.88 4.45 -0.26
C ILE A 364 -29.15 3.09 -0.31
N ASN A 365 -28.06 3.00 -1.06
CA ASN A 365 -27.22 1.80 -1.12
C ASN A 365 -26.14 1.76 -0.02
N SER A 366 -26.09 2.78 0.85
CA SER A 366 -25.16 2.87 1.96
C SER A 366 -25.67 2.12 3.19
N PRO A 367 -24.82 1.50 4.02
CA PRO A 367 -25.21 0.89 5.29
C PRO A 367 -25.67 1.91 6.36
N ILE A 368 -25.97 3.14 5.98
CA ILE A 368 -26.24 4.27 6.88
C ILE A 368 -27.74 4.40 7.14
N HIS A 369 -28.11 4.53 8.41
CA HIS A 369 -29.47 4.25 8.86
C HIS A 369 -30.41 5.46 8.96
N THR A 370 -29.96 6.72 8.78
CA THR A 370 -30.85 7.91 8.85
C THR A 370 -30.45 9.00 7.87
N ILE A 371 -31.44 9.70 7.31
CA ILE A 371 -31.25 10.87 6.44
C ILE A 371 -32.02 12.04 7.05
N GLU A 372 -31.33 13.17 7.26
CA GLU A 372 -31.92 14.43 7.73
C GLU A 372 -31.72 15.49 6.66
N ILE A 373 -32.81 16.11 6.22
CA ILE A 373 -32.79 17.13 5.17
C ILE A 373 -33.26 18.45 5.77
N PHE A 374 -32.41 19.47 5.65
CA PHE A 374 -32.65 20.83 6.11
C PHE A 374 -32.95 21.74 4.92
N THR A 375 -34.11 22.39 4.97
CA THR A 375 -34.71 23.17 3.88
C THR A 375 -35.24 24.49 4.42
N ASP A 376 -35.50 25.46 3.52
CA ASP A 376 -36.17 26.70 3.89
C ASP A 376 -37.71 26.48 3.88
N MET A 377 -38.42 27.24 4.70
CA MET A 377 -39.88 27.16 4.88
C MET A 377 -40.67 27.40 3.59
N GLU A 378 -40.08 28.08 2.61
CA GLU A 378 -40.69 28.39 1.31
C GLU A 378 -40.48 27.28 0.25
N ASP A 379 -39.58 26.32 0.49
CA ASP A 379 -39.12 25.30 -0.48
C ASP A 379 -40.05 24.05 -0.55
N ASN A 380 -41.35 24.26 -0.34
CA ASN A 380 -42.20 23.27 0.34
C ASN A 380 -42.95 22.25 -0.54
N LEU A 381 -42.69 22.08 -1.85
CA LEU A 381 -43.60 21.24 -2.67
C LEU A 381 -42.99 20.21 -3.65
N ASP A 382 -41.70 20.27 -4.01
CA ASP A 382 -41.12 19.28 -4.96
C ASP A 382 -40.16 18.25 -4.34
N ILE A 383 -39.81 18.39 -3.04
CA ILE A 383 -39.06 17.37 -2.29
C ILE A 383 -39.92 16.10 -2.06
N ILE A 384 -41.23 16.20 -2.27
CA ILE A 384 -42.21 15.12 -2.13
C ILE A 384 -41.99 14.00 -3.16
N ASP A 385 -41.39 14.29 -4.32
CA ASP A 385 -41.06 13.24 -5.30
C ASP A 385 -39.77 12.48 -4.93
N ALA A 386 -38.75 13.18 -4.41
CA ALA A 386 -37.59 12.56 -3.76
C ALA A 386 -38.00 11.72 -2.53
N TYR A 387 -39.02 12.19 -1.80
CA TYR A 387 -39.68 11.49 -0.71
C TYR A 387 -40.40 10.20 -1.17
N HIS A 388 -40.99 10.18 -2.37
CA HIS A 388 -41.59 8.97 -2.94
C HIS A 388 -40.56 7.92 -3.36
N ILE A 389 -39.38 8.33 -3.84
CA ILE A 389 -38.27 7.42 -4.20
C ILE A 389 -37.62 6.80 -2.95
N ALA A 390 -37.40 7.57 -1.89
CA ALA A 390 -36.82 7.05 -0.64
C ALA A 390 -37.78 6.11 0.13
N ARG A 391 -39.10 6.29 -0.04
CA ARG A 391 -40.14 5.57 0.71
C ARG A 391 -40.56 4.23 0.09
N SER A 392 -40.24 3.94 -1.17
CA SER A 392 -40.61 2.65 -1.78
C SER A 392 -39.86 1.43 -1.21
N ASN A 393 -38.85 1.64 -0.36
CA ASN A 393 -38.02 0.58 0.23
C ASN A 393 -38.19 0.37 1.75
N ASP A 394 -39.07 1.10 2.46
CA ASP A 394 -39.38 0.92 3.91
C ASP A 394 -38.18 0.85 4.89
N GLN A 395 -36.97 1.28 4.49
CA GLN A 395 -35.73 0.96 5.23
C GLN A 395 -35.12 2.09 6.07
N PHE A 396 -35.53 3.36 5.93
CA PHE A 396 -34.84 4.48 6.58
C PHE A 396 -35.80 5.51 7.22
N PRO A 397 -35.60 5.93 8.48
CA PRO A 397 -36.25 7.11 9.04
C PRO A 397 -35.71 8.37 8.36
N LEU A 398 -36.58 9.08 7.63
CA LEU A 398 -36.31 10.39 7.06
C LEU A 398 -36.86 11.48 7.99
N ILE A 399 -36.03 12.45 8.37
CA ILE A 399 -36.45 13.59 9.18
C ILE A 399 -36.32 14.86 8.34
N HIS A 400 -37.46 15.46 7.98
CA HIS A 400 -37.51 16.75 7.30
C HIS A 400 -37.65 17.88 8.32
N LEU A 401 -36.70 18.81 8.33
CA LEU A 401 -36.66 19.92 9.27
C LEU A 401 -36.58 21.23 8.50
N SER A 402 -37.66 21.99 8.59
CA SER A 402 -37.74 23.32 8.00
C SER A 402 -37.30 24.35 9.04
N MET A 403 -36.06 24.82 8.93
CA MET A 403 -35.47 25.79 9.86
C MET A 403 -34.23 26.47 9.26
N PRO A 404 -33.89 27.70 9.70
CA PRO A 404 -32.67 28.38 9.29
C PRO A 404 -31.41 27.55 9.59
N ALA A 405 -30.37 27.68 8.77
CA ALA A 405 -29.11 26.93 8.91
C ALA A 405 -28.47 27.05 10.31
N GLU A 406 -28.61 28.21 10.97
CA GLU A 406 -28.15 28.41 12.34
C GLU A 406 -28.91 27.53 13.35
N GLN A 407 -30.23 27.47 13.23
CA GLN A 407 -31.08 26.64 14.09
C GLN A 407 -30.83 25.16 13.83
N ALA A 408 -30.62 24.77 12.56
CA ALA A 408 -30.20 23.43 12.17
C ALA A 408 -28.88 23.02 12.83
N CYS A 409 -27.89 23.90 12.83
CA CYS A 409 -26.61 23.62 13.49
C CYS A 409 -26.76 23.42 15.00
N ASN A 410 -27.57 24.23 15.66
CA ASN A 410 -27.84 24.07 17.09
C ASN A 410 -28.63 22.80 17.37
N TYR A 411 -29.67 22.52 16.58
CA TYR A 411 -30.45 21.29 16.63
C TYR A 411 -29.55 20.06 16.51
N LEU A 412 -28.66 20.03 15.52
CA LEU A 412 -27.75 18.91 15.30
C LEU A 412 -26.76 18.75 16.47
N LYS A 413 -26.23 19.83 17.04
CA LYS A 413 -25.39 19.74 18.22
C LYS A 413 -26.15 19.13 19.39
N PHE A 414 -27.36 19.61 19.70
CA PHE A 414 -28.13 19.08 20.83
C PHE A 414 -28.62 17.64 20.63
N ASN A 415 -28.98 17.27 19.38
CA ASN A 415 -29.53 15.95 19.08
C ASN A 415 -28.50 14.92 18.66
N LYS A 416 -27.28 15.30 18.26
CA LYS A 416 -26.20 14.35 17.92
C LYS A 416 -25.17 14.23 19.03
N GLU A 417 -25.18 15.15 19.99
CA GLU A 417 -24.30 15.17 21.16
C GLU A 417 -25.10 15.58 22.41
N SER A 418 -25.31 14.64 23.33
CA SER A 418 -25.86 14.92 24.66
C SER A 418 -24.76 14.84 25.71
N VAL A 419 -24.48 15.97 26.37
CA VAL A 419 -23.53 16.02 27.48
C VAL A 419 -24.31 16.04 28.80
N GLN A 420 -24.30 14.93 29.53
CA GLN A 420 -24.93 14.82 30.84
C GLN A 420 -23.88 14.85 31.96
N PRO A 421 -23.96 15.82 32.89
CA PRO A 421 -23.15 15.79 34.09
C PRO A 421 -23.69 14.72 35.06
N HIS A 422 -22.82 13.83 35.51
CA HIS A 422 -23.05 12.92 36.64
C HIS A 422 -22.15 13.30 37.82
N ASP A 423 -22.50 12.82 39.02
CA ASP A 423 -21.87 13.22 40.28
C ASP A 423 -20.33 13.03 40.31
N ASN A 424 -19.77 12.15 39.48
CA ASN A 424 -18.32 11.86 39.43
C ASN A 424 -17.69 11.88 38.02
N PHE A 425 -18.46 12.14 36.97
CA PHE A 425 -17.97 12.20 35.58
C PHE A 425 -18.99 12.89 34.67
N VAL A 426 -18.58 13.27 33.47
CA VAL A 426 -19.48 13.81 32.45
C VAL A 426 -19.61 12.77 31.35
N ALA A 427 -20.84 12.36 31.03
CA ALA A 427 -21.13 11.46 29.93
C ALA A 427 -21.45 12.29 28.69
N ALA A 428 -20.64 12.17 27.63
CA ALA A 428 -21.00 12.66 26.31
C ALA A 428 -21.53 11.48 25.50
N THR A 429 -22.85 11.43 25.31
CA THR A 429 -23.52 10.43 24.47
C THR A 429 -23.67 11.00 23.09
N PHE A 430 -23.23 10.27 22.08
CA PHE A 430 -23.44 10.65 20.69
C PHE A 430 -24.25 9.56 20.02
N HIS A 431 -25.15 9.97 19.14
CA HIS A 431 -25.99 9.00 18.43
C HIS A 431 -25.09 8.16 17.50
N THR A 432 -24.99 6.87 17.80
CA THR A 432 -24.11 5.91 17.11
C THR A 432 -24.59 5.57 15.71
N ASN A 433 -25.88 5.77 15.43
CA ASN A 433 -26.44 5.52 14.11
C ASN A 433 -25.87 6.54 13.10
N PRO A 434 -25.18 6.07 12.05
CA PRO A 434 -24.70 6.98 11.05
C PRO A 434 -25.87 7.78 10.44
N SER A 435 -25.63 9.05 10.14
CA SER A 435 -26.66 9.96 9.61
C SER A 435 -26.14 10.74 8.41
N HIS A 436 -26.89 10.79 7.32
CA HIS A 436 -26.65 11.73 6.24
C HIS A 436 -27.39 13.04 6.53
N ILE A 437 -26.66 14.14 6.55
CA ILE A 437 -27.17 15.47 6.85
C ILE A 437 -27.04 16.31 5.59
N LEU A 438 -28.18 16.64 4.98
CA LEU A 438 -28.25 17.38 3.72
C LEU A 438 -28.77 18.78 4.01
N PHE A 439 -28.01 19.79 3.63
CA PHE A 439 -28.42 21.19 3.66
C PHE A 439 -28.77 21.64 2.24
N LEU A 440 -30.07 21.80 1.98
CA LEU A 440 -30.59 22.40 0.74
C LEU A 440 -30.68 23.93 0.83
N VAL A 441 -30.34 24.47 2.01
CA VAL A 441 -30.23 25.90 2.30
C VAL A 441 -28.77 26.33 2.40
N PRO A 442 -28.44 27.58 2.04
CA PRO A 442 -27.09 28.11 2.22
C PRO A 442 -26.63 28.04 3.69
N VAL A 443 -25.43 27.51 3.89
CA VAL A 443 -24.79 27.42 5.22
C VAL A 443 -23.54 28.29 5.22
N SER A 444 -23.46 29.27 6.12
CA SER A 444 -22.26 30.12 6.20
C SER A 444 -21.02 29.30 6.59
N GLU A 445 -19.84 29.74 6.14
CA GLU A 445 -18.57 29.05 6.46
C GLU A 445 -18.33 28.89 7.97
N ARG A 446 -18.80 29.85 8.78
CA ARG A 446 -18.76 29.74 10.24
C ARG A 446 -19.51 28.50 10.74
N TYR A 447 -20.69 28.23 10.19
CA TYR A 447 -21.51 27.08 10.57
C TYR A 447 -21.00 25.77 9.95
N LYS A 448 -20.52 25.79 8.69
CA LYS A 448 -19.84 24.63 8.09
C LYS A 448 -18.65 24.19 8.94
N TYR A 449 -17.83 25.13 9.43
CA TYR A 449 -16.75 24.84 10.36
C TYR A 449 -17.26 24.13 11.63
N GLN A 450 -18.32 24.64 12.25
CA GLN A 450 -18.89 24.03 13.45
C GLN A 450 -19.48 22.63 13.19
N LEU A 451 -20.08 22.41 12.02
CA LEU A 451 -20.60 21.11 11.59
C LEU A 451 -19.46 20.12 11.32
N ARG A 452 -18.36 20.55 10.69
CA ARG A 452 -17.15 19.74 10.51
C ARG A 452 -16.55 19.33 11.86
N GLU A 453 -16.54 20.24 12.83
CA GLU A 453 -16.13 19.91 14.21
C GLU A 453 -17.08 18.91 14.87
N LEU A 454 -18.39 19.00 14.61
CA LEU A 454 -19.36 17.99 15.04
C LEU A 454 -19.14 16.65 14.32
N GLN A 455 -18.79 16.68 13.04
CA GLN A 455 -18.54 15.50 12.21
C GLN A 455 -17.34 14.69 12.70
N LYS A 456 -16.28 15.35 13.16
CA LYS A 456 -15.11 14.67 13.74
C LYS A 456 -15.46 13.81 14.96
N ARG A 457 -16.54 14.18 15.67
CA ARG A 457 -17.01 13.58 16.92
C ARG A 457 -18.39 12.91 16.79
N SER A 458 -18.90 12.71 15.59
CA SER A 458 -20.18 12.03 15.38
C SER A 458 -20.17 11.29 14.05
N ASN A 459 -21.01 10.27 13.92
CA ASN A 459 -21.05 9.47 12.71
C ASN A 459 -21.94 10.12 11.64
N ILE A 460 -21.65 11.36 11.25
CA ILE A 460 -22.47 12.10 10.27
C ILE A 460 -21.73 12.34 8.96
N ALA A 461 -22.45 12.27 7.85
CA ALA A 461 -22.01 12.70 6.54
C ALA A 461 -22.68 14.04 6.22
N LEU A 462 -21.90 15.04 5.80
CA LEU A 462 -22.36 16.40 5.54
C LEU A 462 -22.41 16.66 4.03
N TYR A 463 -23.53 17.18 3.56
CA TYR A 463 -23.74 17.58 2.17
C TYR A 463 -24.30 19.00 2.14
N PHE A 464 -23.60 19.90 1.46
CA PHE A 464 -23.97 21.30 1.31
C PHE A 464 -24.33 21.58 -0.14
N PHE A 465 -25.57 21.98 -0.41
CA PHE A 465 -25.96 22.40 -1.76
C PHE A 465 -25.77 23.92 -1.89
N GLU A 466 -24.98 24.34 -2.87
CA GLU A 466 -24.66 25.76 -3.08
C GLU A 466 -24.93 26.18 -4.52
N GLU A 467 -25.53 27.35 -4.70
CA GLU A 467 -25.73 27.94 -6.01
C GLU A 467 -24.37 28.44 -6.56
N GLU A 468 -24.12 28.23 -7.86
CA GLU A 468 -22.87 28.61 -8.55
C GLU A 468 -22.59 30.12 -8.63
#